data_AF-S3NB25-F1
#
_entry.id   AF-S3NB25-F1
#
_cell.length_a   1.000
_cell.length_b   1.000
_cell.length_c   1.000
_cell.angle_alpha   90.00
_cell.angle_beta   90.00
_cell.angle_gamma   90.00
#
_symmetry.space_group_name_H-M   'P 1'
#
loop_
_entity.id
_entity.type
_entity.pdbx_description
1 polymer ?
#
loop_
_entity_poly.entity_id
_entity_poly.type
_entity_poly.pdbx_seq_one_letter_code
_entity_poly.pdbx_strand_id
1 'polypeptide(L)'
;MQKYLRATIMALSVSALPIVAMAKPVQALVYEKTTVNVKSLDFDEILNRVYQTKPLAVPAALQEISKAPKAIIQARSEEQREYLLSMLPVVTYKNTAGETRYLVVVQKNNYYDGQIMSCRACSPNADMFIFKQIDKRYYLVSATFDMEDLPGGNGELKLDLTQVNKNMQPFGKELTGSYFEAEFSGAGGQRSSGWYGLLLREQEQIQLVFIGDAGGDTSSFYADRPEMAWTTTSTLKVMPNGAAYYPIQVTYRGIGGKLKKAEISHKSFVFDTKNNVFVEAKPIKK
;
A
#
# COMPACT_ATOMS: atom_id res chain seq x y z
N MET A 1 29.68 14.10 51.63
CA MET A 1 30.29 14.00 50.29
C MET A 1 29.74 12.74 49.63
N GLN A 2 28.71 12.86 48.78
CA GLN A 2 28.80 12.84 47.30
C GLN A 2 29.36 11.50 46.78
N LYS A 3 28.71 10.69 45.93
CA LYS A 3 27.59 10.90 44.99
C LYS A 3 26.85 9.57 44.76
N TYR A 4 25.53 9.67 44.63
CA TYR A 4 24.64 8.68 44.02
C TYR A 4 25.03 8.42 42.56
N LEU A 5 25.22 7.17 42.16
CA LEU A 5 25.20 6.78 40.74
C LEU A 5 23.79 6.31 40.40
N ARG A 6 22.92 7.27 40.08
CA ARG A 6 21.64 6.99 39.41
C ARG A 6 21.97 6.57 37.97
N ALA A 7 21.65 5.33 37.62
CA ALA A 7 21.63 4.89 36.23
C ALA A 7 20.46 5.59 35.53
N THR A 8 20.75 6.76 34.95
CA THR A 8 19.83 7.43 34.02
C THR A 8 19.77 6.59 32.76
N ILE A 9 18.69 5.81 32.60
CA ILE A 9 18.30 5.27 31.31
C ILE A 9 17.99 6.49 30.43
N MET A 10 18.87 6.79 29.48
CA MET A 10 18.54 7.71 28.39
C MET A 10 17.38 7.08 27.62
N ALA A 11 16.19 7.62 27.84
CA ALA A 11 15.09 7.49 26.90
C ALA A 11 15.56 8.11 25.58
N LEU A 12 16.04 7.26 24.67
CA LEU A 12 16.20 7.64 23.28
C LEU A 12 14.80 8.00 22.77
N SER A 13 14.69 9.25 22.36
CA SER A 13 13.52 9.87 21.75
C SER A 13 12.77 8.89 20.87
N VAL A 14 11.53 8.59 21.27
CA VAL A 14 10.51 8.09 20.36
C VAL A 14 10.37 9.19 19.30
N SER A 15 11.05 9.01 18.16
CA SER A 15 10.69 9.75 16.95
C SER A 15 9.23 9.40 16.71
N ALA A 16 8.36 10.39 16.87
CA ALA A 16 6.95 10.28 16.61
C ALA A 16 6.77 9.57 15.26
N LEU A 17 6.17 8.38 15.30
CA LEU A 17 5.51 7.84 14.13
C LEU A 17 4.65 8.98 13.56
N PRO A 18 4.64 9.20 12.24
CA PRO A 18 3.69 10.14 11.68
C PRO A 18 2.32 9.72 12.19
N ILE A 19 1.66 10.64 12.91
CA ILE A 19 0.26 10.52 13.22
C ILE A 19 -0.39 10.33 11.87
N VAL A 20 -0.88 9.12 11.58
CA VAL A 20 -1.75 8.86 10.44
C VAL A 20 -2.94 9.78 10.68
N ALA A 21 -2.93 10.93 10.01
CA ALA A 21 -4.04 11.84 10.04
C ALA A 21 -5.22 11.04 9.52
N MET A 22 -6.32 11.00 10.28
CA MET A 22 -7.54 10.36 9.81
C MET A 22 -7.91 11.01 8.48
N ALA A 23 -7.80 10.25 7.40
CA ALA A 23 -8.27 10.68 6.09
C ALA A 23 -9.71 11.14 6.23
N LYS A 24 -9.98 12.41 5.91
CA LYS A 24 -11.35 12.90 5.79
C LYS A 24 -12.01 12.09 4.68
N PRO A 25 -13.30 11.71 4.81
CA PRO A 25 -14.00 11.07 3.72
C PRO A 25 -14.06 12.05 2.55
N VAL A 26 -13.23 11.81 1.53
CA VAL A 26 -13.35 12.46 0.23
C VAL A 26 -14.72 12.04 -0.31
N GLN A 27 -15.53 13.02 -0.68
CA GLN A 27 -16.83 12.80 -1.30
C GLN A 27 -16.63 11.93 -2.55
N ALA A 28 -17.02 10.66 -2.43
CA ALA A 28 -16.98 9.73 -3.53
C ALA A 28 -17.87 10.28 -4.65
N LEU A 29 -17.27 10.59 -5.81
CA LEU A 29 -18.02 10.65 -7.06
C LEU A 29 -18.74 9.31 -7.19
N VAL A 30 -20.07 9.33 -7.06
CA VAL A 30 -20.93 8.17 -7.29
C VAL A 30 -20.84 7.85 -8.78
N TYR A 31 -19.90 7.00 -9.15
CA TYR A 31 -19.77 6.46 -10.50
C TYR A 31 -20.90 5.46 -10.71
N GLU A 32 -21.79 5.69 -11.68
CA GLU A 32 -22.80 4.69 -12.05
C GLU A 32 -22.10 3.43 -12.57
N LYS A 33 -22.08 2.41 -11.71
CA LYS A 33 -21.11 1.30 -11.67
C LYS A 33 -21.19 0.29 -12.82
N THR A 34 -22.18 0.35 -13.71
CA THR A 34 -22.51 -0.77 -14.61
C THR A 34 -22.47 -0.43 -16.10
N THR A 35 -22.22 0.82 -16.50
CA THR A 35 -22.19 1.20 -17.92
C THR A 35 -20.80 1.15 -18.55
N VAL A 36 -19.74 1.24 -17.74
CA VAL A 36 -18.37 1.31 -18.27
C VAL A 36 -17.83 -0.08 -18.55
N ASN A 37 -17.62 -0.31 -19.85
CA ASN A 37 -16.98 -1.50 -20.35
C ASN A 37 -15.91 -1.14 -21.38
N VAL A 38 -14.87 -1.95 -21.38
CA VAL A 38 -13.67 -1.81 -22.21
C VAL A 38 -13.44 -3.08 -23.02
N LYS A 39 -12.89 -2.93 -24.22
CA LYS A 39 -12.57 -4.05 -25.11
C LYS A 39 -11.31 -4.79 -24.66
N SER A 40 -10.35 -4.07 -24.09
CA SER A 40 -9.14 -4.61 -23.48
C SER A 40 -8.79 -3.86 -22.20
N LEU A 41 -7.89 -4.42 -21.40
CA LEU A 41 -7.33 -3.77 -20.22
C LEU A 41 -6.00 -3.07 -20.56
N ASP A 42 -5.84 -2.62 -21.80
CA ASP A 42 -4.65 -1.86 -22.21
C ASP A 42 -4.82 -0.38 -21.82
N PHE A 43 -3.70 0.31 -21.61
CA PHE A 43 -3.70 1.65 -21.05
C PHE A 43 -4.51 2.66 -21.87
N ASP A 44 -4.43 2.62 -23.20
CA ASP A 44 -5.19 3.52 -24.08
C ASP A 44 -6.71 3.34 -23.94
N GLU A 45 -7.18 2.10 -23.80
CA GLU A 45 -8.60 1.81 -23.63
C GLU A 45 -9.08 2.27 -22.24
N ILE A 46 -8.26 2.08 -21.19
CA ILE A 46 -8.53 2.60 -19.84
C ILE A 46 -8.59 4.13 -19.85
N LEU A 47 -7.62 4.81 -20.46
CA LEU A 47 -7.62 6.27 -20.60
C LEU A 47 -8.88 6.78 -21.31
N ASN A 48 -9.24 6.17 -22.44
CA ASN A 48 -10.35 6.63 -23.25
C ASN A 48 -11.71 6.39 -22.60
N ARG A 49 -11.90 5.26 -21.91
CA ARG A 49 -13.23 4.83 -21.43
C ARG A 49 -13.46 5.14 -19.95
N VAL A 50 -12.42 5.04 -19.12
CA VAL A 50 -12.51 5.31 -17.68
C VAL A 50 -12.24 6.79 -17.41
N TYR A 51 -11.10 7.30 -17.88
CA TYR A 51 -10.71 8.70 -17.65
C TYR A 51 -11.34 9.68 -18.63
N GLN A 52 -11.78 9.23 -19.81
CA GLN A 52 -12.47 10.04 -20.82
C GLN A 52 -11.74 11.36 -21.10
N THR A 53 -10.41 11.30 -21.18
CA THR A 53 -9.55 12.46 -21.34
C THR A 53 -8.57 12.24 -22.48
N LYS A 54 -8.17 13.33 -23.14
CA LYS A 54 -7.16 13.30 -24.18
C LYS A 54 -5.78 13.41 -23.53
N PRO A 55 -4.87 12.43 -23.73
CA PRO A 55 -3.54 12.51 -23.15
C PRO A 55 -2.72 13.63 -23.80
N LEU A 56 -1.87 14.26 -23.01
CA LEU A 56 -0.80 15.16 -23.45
C LEU A 56 0.47 14.37 -23.73
N ALA A 57 1.37 14.96 -24.53
CA ALA A 57 2.64 14.33 -24.88
C ALA A 57 3.53 14.16 -23.64
N VAL A 58 4.09 12.96 -23.47
CA VAL A 58 5.02 12.66 -22.37
C VAL A 58 6.45 12.99 -22.80
N PRO A 59 7.16 13.91 -22.11
CA PRO A 59 8.57 14.22 -22.40
C PRO A 59 9.46 12.98 -22.35
N ALA A 60 10.47 12.92 -23.23
CA ALA A 60 11.40 11.78 -23.31
C ALA A 60 12.06 11.43 -21.95
N ALA A 61 12.42 12.44 -21.16
CA ALA A 61 13.00 12.25 -19.83
C ALA A 61 12.10 11.44 -18.87
N LEU A 62 10.77 11.55 -19.00
CA LEU A 62 9.82 10.78 -18.18
C LEU A 62 9.53 9.39 -18.76
N GLN A 63 9.81 9.17 -20.04
CA GLN A 63 9.65 7.84 -20.65
C GLN A 63 10.67 6.85 -20.09
N GLU A 64 11.89 7.30 -19.78
CA GLU A 64 12.97 6.47 -19.26
C GLU A 64 12.79 6.05 -17.78
N ILE A 65 11.92 6.71 -17.01
CA ILE A 65 11.73 6.44 -15.57
C ILE A 65 11.14 5.05 -15.32
N SER A 66 10.32 4.53 -16.24
CA SER A 66 9.67 3.23 -16.09
C SER A 66 9.21 2.68 -17.42
N LYS A 67 9.13 1.35 -17.56
CA LYS A 67 8.58 0.68 -18.75
C LYS A 67 7.04 0.65 -18.78
N ALA A 68 6.38 1.09 -17.71
CA ALA A 68 4.92 1.12 -17.64
C ALA A 68 4.34 2.07 -18.72
N PRO A 69 3.24 1.69 -19.40
CA PRO A 69 2.48 2.62 -20.23
C PRO A 69 2.08 3.85 -19.42
N LYS A 70 2.28 5.04 -19.99
CA LYS A 70 2.12 6.30 -19.26
C LYS A 70 1.62 7.44 -20.14
N ALA A 71 0.88 8.37 -19.54
CA ALA A 71 0.35 9.55 -20.19
C ALA A 71 0.23 10.70 -19.21
N ILE A 72 0.39 11.93 -19.70
CA ILE A 72 0.03 13.11 -18.93
C ILE A 72 -1.44 13.43 -19.19
N ILE A 73 -2.21 13.70 -18.14
CA ILE A 73 -3.59 14.16 -18.24
C ILE A 73 -3.77 15.44 -17.44
N GLN A 74 -4.70 16.28 -17.86
CA GLN A 74 -5.20 17.37 -17.02
C GLN A 74 -6.26 16.83 -16.06
N ALA A 75 -6.18 17.26 -14.81
CA ALA A 75 -7.18 17.05 -13.79
C ALA A 75 -8.53 17.54 -14.29
N ARG A 76 -9.61 16.87 -13.87
CA ARG A 76 -10.97 17.35 -14.12
C ARG A 76 -11.36 18.56 -13.24
N SER A 77 -10.51 18.93 -12.27
CA SER A 77 -10.78 20.06 -11.36
C SER A 77 -10.43 21.40 -12.00
N GLU A 78 -11.03 22.47 -11.48
CA GLU A 78 -10.83 23.87 -11.93
C GLU A 78 -9.37 24.35 -11.81
N GLU A 79 -8.52 23.64 -11.07
CA GLU A 79 -7.15 24.05 -10.75
C GLU A 79 -6.11 23.72 -11.83
N GLN A 80 -6.51 23.24 -13.02
CA GLN A 80 -5.61 22.91 -14.15
C GLN A 80 -4.37 22.06 -13.77
N ARG A 81 -4.47 21.24 -12.71
CA ARG A 81 -3.36 20.37 -12.30
C ARG A 81 -3.13 19.31 -13.36
N GLU A 82 -1.87 18.96 -13.60
CA GLU A 82 -1.52 17.86 -14.49
C GLU A 82 -1.02 16.66 -13.68
N TYR A 83 -1.29 15.47 -14.21
CA TYR A 83 -0.85 14.22 -13.62
C TYR A 83 -0.15 13.36 -14.65
N LEU A 84 1.00 12.79 -14.27
CA LEU A 84 1.58 11.65 -14.98
C LEU A 84 0.93 10.37 -14.45
N LEU A 85 0.09 9.76 -15.29
CA LEU A 85 -0.49 8.44 -15.06
C LEU A 85 0.47 7.37 -15.57
N SER A 86 0.71 6.35 -14.75
CA SER A 86 1.48 5.15 -15.13
C SER A 86 0.66 3.92 -14.77
N MET A 87 0.27 3.11 -15.77
CA MET A 87 -0.49 1.89 -15.53
C MET A 87 0.43 0.73 -15.20
N LEU A 88 0.26 0.17 -14.02
CA LEU A 88 1.01 -1.00 -13.56
C LEU A 88 0.45 -2.28 -14.21
N PRO A 89 1.23 -3.39 -14.24
CA PRO A 89 0.76 -4.66 -14.77
C PRO A 89 -0.58 -5.12 -14.17
N VAL A 90 -1.47 -5.64 -15.02
CA VAL A 90 -2.77 -6.14 -14.60
C VAL A 90 -2.60 -7.42 -13.75
N VAL A 91 -3.25 -7.45 -12.58
CA VAL A 91 -3.27 -8.64 -11.72
C VAL A 91 -4.58 -9.40 -11.96
N THR A 92 -4.48 -10.68 -12.36
CA THR A 92 -5.64 -11.56 -12.55
C THR A 92 -5.83 -12.44 -11.33
N TYR A 93 -7.05 -12.53 -10.81
CA TYR A 93 -7.35 -13.32 -9.63
C TYR A 93 -8.76 -13.94 -9.67
N LYS A 94 -9.08 -14.79 -8.68
CA LYS A 94 -10.42 -15.29 -8.43
C LYS A 94 -10.97 -14.68 -7.14
N ASN A 95 -12.22 -14.21 -7.18
CA ASN A 95 -12.91 -13.76 -5.97
C ASN A 95 -13.37 -14.94 -5.10
N THR A 96 -14.02 -14.67 -3.97
CA THR A 96 -14.56 -15.68 -3.04
C THR A 96 -15.65 -16.56 -3.66
N ALA A 97 -16.33 -16.08 -4.71
CA ALA A 97 -17.28 -16.86 -5.51
C ALA A 97 -16.60 -17.72 -6.61
N GLY A 98 -15.26 -17.67 -6.71
CA GLY A 98 -14.48 -18.41 -7.70
C GLY A 98 -14.47 -17.79 -9.10
N GLU A 99 -15.04 -16.59 -9.25
CA GLU A 99 -15.12 -15.89 -10.53
C GLU A 99 -13.84 -15.10 -10.81
N THR A 100 -13.38 -15.10 -12.07
CA THR A 100 -12.20 -14.35 -12.48
C THR A 100 -12.44 -12.83 -12.41
N ARG A 101 -11.44 -12.11 -11.90
CA ARG A 101 -11.38 -10.67 -11.78
C ARG A 101 -10.02 -10.15 -12.21
N TYR A 102 -9.98 -8.88 -12.58
CA TYR A 102 -8.77 -8.20 -13.02
C TYR A 102 -8.62 -6.90 -12.23
N LEU A 103 -7.52 -6.77 -11.52
CA LEU A 103 -7.13 -5.54 -10.82
C LEU A 103 -6.23 -4.72 -11.76
N VAL A 104 -6.67 -3.50 -12.06
CA VAL A 104 -5.90 -2.48 -12.77
C VAL A 104 -5.51 -1.42 -11.76
N VAL A 105 -4.22 -1.06 -11.71
CA VAL A 105 -3.70 0.00 -10.84
C VAL A 105 -3.03 1.04 -11.72
N VAL A 106 -3.41 2.30 -11.55
CA VAL A 106 -2.83 3.45 -12.23
C VAL A 106 -2.19 4.35 -11.19
N GLN A 107 -0.86 4.40 -11.15
CA GLN A 107 -0.13 5.35 -10.31
C GLN A 107 -0.33 6.76 -10.87
N LYS A 108 -0.63 7.72 -9.99
CA LYS A 108 -0.90 9.10 -10.33
C LYS A 108 0.10 10.03 -9.62
N ASN A 109 1.04 10.59 -10.40
CA ASN A 109 2.02 11.54 -9.91
C ASN A 109 1.59 12.96 -10.25
N ASN A 110 1.72 13.89 -9.30
CA ASN A 110 1.62 15.32 -9.63
C ASN A 110 2.70 15.67 -10.65
N TYR A 111 2.29 16.31 -11.74
CA TYR A 111 3.16 16.77 -12.81
C TYR A 111 3.11 18.29 -12.90
N TYR A 112 4.27 18.92 -12.86
CA TYR A 112 4.41 20.37 -12.93
C TYR A 112 5.75 20.73 -13.56
N ASP A 113 5.73 21.67 -14.52
CA ASP A 113 6.92 22.23 -15.16
C ASP A 113 7.93 21.17 -15.66
N GLY A 114 7.44 20.17 -16.39
CA GLY A 114 8.30 19.12 -16.95
C GLY A 114 8.69 18.01 -15.98
N GLN A 115 8.34 18.11 -14.69
CA GLN A 115 8.81 17.21 -13.65
C GLN A 115 7.68 16.55 -12.86
N ILE A 116 7.95 15.37 -12.31
CA ILE A 116 7.09 14.74 -11.31
C ILE A 116 7.53 15.18 -9.91
N MET A 117 6.56 15.28 -8.99
CA MET A 117 6.87 15.55 -7.59
C MET A 117 7.56 14.33 -6.95
N SER A 118 8.88 14.39 -6.81
CA SER A 118 9.73 13.29 -6.32
C SER A 118 10.58 13.70 -5.11
N CYS A 119 9.95 14.04 -4.00
CA CYS A 119 10.66 14.16 -2.73
C CYS A 119 10.74 12.80 -2.01
N ARG A 120 11.68 12.66 -1.06
CA ARG A 120 11.88 11.42 -0.31
C ARG A 120 10.60 10.90 0.35
N ALA A 121 9.83 11.80 0.96
CA ALA A 121 8.57 11.51 1.62
C ALA A 121 7.35 11.57 0.69
N CYS A 122 7.54 11.94 -0.58
CA CYS A 122 6.46 12.09 -1.53
C CYS A 122 6.03 10.71 -2.00
N SER A 123 4.79 10.36 -1.72
CA SER A 123 4.10 9.23 -2.34
C SER A 123 3.20 9.74 -3.46
N PRO A 124 3.12 9.03 -4.60
CA PRO A 124 2.04 9.25 -5.55
C PRO A 124 0.70 8.80 -4.96
N ASN A 125 -0.39 9.28 -5.57
CA ASN A 125 -1.70 8.69 -5.40
C ASN A 125 -1.85 7.52 -6.38
N ALA A 126 -2.93 6.75 -6.26
CA ALA A 126 -3.29 5.77 -7.29
C ALA A 126 -4.80 5.67 -7.49
N ASP A 127 -5.17 5.30 -8.71
CA ASP A 127 -6.50 4.85 -9.02
C ASP A 127 -6.48 3.32 -9.16
N MET A 128 -7.49 2.66 -8.61
CA MET A 128 -7.61 1.21 -8.65
C MET A 128 -8.98 0.80 -9.19
N PHE A 129 -8.98 -0.19 -10.07
CA PHE A 129 -10.18 -0.69 -10.73
C PHE A 129 -10.23 -2.21 -10.66
N ILE A 130 -11.41 -2.75 -10.40
CA ILE A 130 -11.70 -4.18 -10.56
C ILE A 130 -12.59 -4.34 -11.78
N PHE A 131 -12.18 -5.20 -12.71
CA PHE A 131 -12.98 -5.60 -13.86
C PHE A 131 -13.38 -7.08 -13.79
N LYS A 132 -14.52 -7.41 -14.40
CA LYS A 132 -14.97 -8.77 -14.70
C LYS A 132 -15.11 -8.92 -16.22
N GLN A 133 -14.67 -10.05 -16.77
CA GLN A 133 -14.86 -10.32 -18.20
C GLN A 133 -16.19 -11.06 -18.44
N ILE A 134 -16.99 -10.55 -19.39
CA ILE A 134 -18.23 -11.19 -19.89
C ILE A 134 -18.21 -11.05 -21.42
N ASP A 135 -18.38 -12.16 -22.14
CA ASP A 135 -18.41 -12.19 -23.61
C ASP A 135 -17.29 -11.37 -24.28
N LYS A 136 -16.05 -11.60 -23.83
CA LYS A 136 -14.81 -10.93 -24.29
C LYS A 136 -14.71 -9.43 -24.00
N ARG A 137 -15.67 -8.84 -23.28
CA ARG A 137 -15.59 -7.46 -22.81
C ARG A 137 -15.31 -7.42 -21.31
N TYR A 138 -14.62 -6.40 -20.86
CA TYR A 138 -14.35 -6.19 -19.45
C TYR A 138 -15.29 -5.12 -18.91
N TYR A 139 -16.07 -5.47 -17.90
CA TYR A 139 -17.01 -4.60 -17.23
C TYR A 139 -16.40 -4.14 -15.91
N LEU A 140 -16.43 -2.83 -15.69
CA LEU A 140 -15.98 -2.25 -14.43
C LEU A 140 -16.93 -2.71 -13.31
N VAL A 141 -16.36 -3.21 -12.22
CA VAL A 141 -17.08 -3.72 -11.05
C VAL A 141 -16.90 -2.77 -9.88
N SER A 142 -15.65 -2.37 -9.63
CA SER A 142 -15.31 -1.39 -8.61
C SER A 142 -14.26 -0.41 -9.13
N ALA A 143 -14.37 0.83 -8.67
CA ALA A 143 -13.42 1.90 -8.96
C ALA A 143 -13.15 2.68 -7.68
N THR A 144 -11.89 2.99 -7.44
CA THR A 144 -11.45 3.89 -6.38
C THR A 144 -10.46 4.85 -7.00
N PHE A 145 -10.89 6.09 -7.14
CA PHE A 145 -10.05 7.18 -7.64
C PHE A 145 -9.36 7.86 -6.47
N ASP A 146 -8.19 8.44 -6.75
CA ASP A 146 -7.46 9.33 -5.87
C ASP A 146 -7.16 8.69 -4.51
N MET A 147 -6.74 7.43 -4.50
CA MET A 147 -6.31 6.78 -3.27
C MET A 147 -5.03 7.46 -2.76
N GLU A 148 -5.13 8.08 -1.58
CA GLU A 148 -4.06 8.79 -0.88
C GLU A 148 -3.42 7.89 0.20
N ASP A 149 -2.39 8.41 0.87
CA ASP A 149 -1.69 7.74 1.99
C ASP A 149 -1.16 6.32 1.66
N LEU A 150 -0.84 6.12 0.38
CA LEU A 150 -0.26 4.87 -0.10
C LEU A 150 1.19 4.71 0.36
N PRO A 151 1.67 3.46 0.55
CA PRO A 151 3.07 3.23 0.79
C PRO A 151 3.87 3.71 -0.43
N GLY A 152 4.66 4.76 -0.27
CA GLY A 152 5.45 5.33 -1.35
C GLY A 152 6.71 6.02 -0.87
N GLY A 153 7.50 6.51 -1.83
CA GLY A 153 8.68 7.33 -1.56
C GLY A 153 9.43 7.63 -2.85
N ASN A 154 10.13 8.75 -2.89
CA ASN A 154 10.81 9.24 -4.10
C ASN A 154 9.87 9.41 -5.32
N GLY A 155 8.58 9.66 -5.10
CA GLY A 155 7.59 9.75 -6.18
C GLY A 155 7.17 8.38 -6.75
N GLU A 156 7.52 7.27 -6.10
CA GLU A 156 7.12 5.93 -6.54
C GLU A 156 6.18 5.26 -5.54
N LEU A 157 5.20 4.53 -6.09
CA LEU A 157 4.32 3.68 -5.31
C LEU A 157 5.06 2.39 -4.95
N LYS A 158 5.17 2.09 -3.66
CA LYS A 158 5.78 0.85 -3.14
C LYS A 158 4.75 -0.27 -3.02
N LEU A 159 4.02 -0.50 -4.10
CA LEU A 159 3.06 -1.60 -4.25
C LEU A 159 3.71 -2.75 -5.03
N ASP A 160 4.06 -3.82 -4.34
CA ASP A 160 4.62 -5.01 -4.98
C ASP A 160 3.50 -5.90 -5.56
N LEU A 161 3.22 -5.72 -6.85
CA LEU A 161 2.20 -6.51 -7.55
C LEU A 161 2.55 -8.00 -7.67
N THR A 162 3.83 -8.37 -7.54
CA THR A 162 4.25 -9.78 -7.50
C THR A 162 3.79 -10.43 -6.19
N GLN A 163 3.99 -9.73 -5.07
CA GLN A 163 3.45 -10.16 -3.77
C GLN A 163 1.92 -10.12 -3.75
N VAL A 164 1.30 -9.07 -4.29
CA VAL A 164 -0.17 -8.98 -4.38
C VAL A 164 -0.74 -10.19 -5.12
N ASN A 165 -0.16 -10.55 -6.27
CA ASN A 165 -0.62 -11.70 -7.03
C ASN A 165 -0.39 -13.03 -6.28
N LYS A 166 0.78 -13.19 -5.65
CA LYS A 166 1.15 -14.40 -4.90
C LYS A 166 0.29 -14.62 -3.64
N ASN A 167 -0.07 -13.56 -2.94
CA ASN A 167 -0.72 -13.61 -1.62
C ASN A 167 -2.24 -13.44 -1.70
N MET A 168 -2.80 -13.43 -2.90
CA MET A 168 -4.23 -13.29 -3.13
C MET A 168 -5.03 -14.42 -2.48
N GLN A 169 -5.94 -14.08 -1.57
CA GLN A 169 -6.72 -15.05 -0.80
C GLN A 169 -7.96 -14.41 -0.15
N PRO A 170 -8.87 -15.20 0.46
CA PRO A 170 -9.93 -14.64 1.28
C PRO A 170 -9.38 -13.85 2.48
N PHE A 171 -9.80 -12.59 2.58
CA PHE A 171 -9.55 -11.69 3.72
C PHE A 171 -10.78 -11.57 4.64
N GLY A 172 -11.85 -12.26 4.30
CA GLY A 172 -13.11 -12.31 5.03
C GLY A 172 -14.03 -13.33 4.36
N LYS A 173 -15.20 -13.59 4.97
CA LYS A 173 -16.17 -14.56 4.44
C LYS A 173 -16.53 -14.32 2.97
N GLU A 174 -16.72 -13.05 2.61
CA GLU A 174 -17.11 -12.61 1.26
C GLU A 174 -16.14 -11.58 0.69
N LEU A 175 -14.94 -11.48 1.28
CA LEU A 175 -13.93 -10.49 0.91
C LEU A 175 -12.70 -11.19 0.37
N THR A 176 -12.34 -10.88 -0.87
CA THR A 176 -11.02 -11.23 -1.42
C THR A 176 -10.06 -10.10 -1.16
N GLY A 177 -8.81 -10.43 -0.89
CA GLY A 177 -7.76 -9.44 -0.75
C GLY A 177 -6.39 -10.04 -0.95
N SER A 178 -5.38 -9.23 -0.74
CA SER A 178 -4.00 -9.66 -0.71
C SER A 178 -3.22 -8.86 0.32
N TYR A 179 -1.97 -9.22 0.55
CA TYR A 179 -1.05 -8.41 1.33
C TYR A 179 0.32 -8.37 0.67
N PHE A 180 1.06 -7.32 0.98
CA PHE A 180 2.42 -7.13 0.51
C PHE A 180 3.22 -6.35 1.56
N GLU A 181 4.54 -6.53 1.51
CA GLU A 181 5.49 -5.75 2.30
C GLU A 181 5.95 -4.54 1.49
N ALA A 182 5.92 -3.36 2.10
CA ALA A 182 6.56 -2.16 1.56
C ALA A 182 7.76 -1.78 2.41
N GLU A 183 8.93 -1.64 1.79
CA GLU A 183 10.17 -1.28 2.46
C GLU A 183 10.52 0.20 2.30
N PHE A 184 11.05 0.82 3.35
CA PHE A 184 11.45 2.22 3.41
C PHE A 184 12.88 2.34 3.92
N SER A 185 13.65 3.24 3.34
CA SER A 185 15.00 3.56 3.77
C SER A 185 15.02 4.93 4.45
N GLY A 186 15.63 4.98 5.64
CA GLY A 186 15.91 6.14 6.47
C GLY A 186 17.29 6.74 6.23
N ALA A 187 17.55 7.92 6.82
CA ALA A 187 18.88 8.53 6.72
C ALA A 187 19.92 7.62 7.40
N GLY A 188 21.15 7.58 6.88
CA GLY A 188 22.20 6.72 7.43
C GLY A 188 22.00 5.21 7.22
N GLY A 189 21.12 4.79 6.29
CA GLY A 189 21.00 3.39 5.89
C GLY A 189 20.07 2.53 6.76
N GLN A 190 19.33 3.12 7.69
CA GLN A 190 18.25 2.40 8.39
C GLN A 190 17.20 1.93 7.39
N ARG A 191 16.68 0.71 7.56
CA ARG A 191 15.55 0.17 6.79
C ARG A 191 14.41 -0.15 7.75
N SER A 192 13.18 0.07 7.29
CA SER A 192 11.95 -0.30 7.98
C SER A 192 10.95 -0.79 6.94
N SER A 193 10.10 -1.73 7.30
CA SER A 193 9.07 -2.22 6.39
C SER A 193 7.74 -2.39 7.11
N GLY A 194 6.66 -2.29 6.34
CA GLY A 194 5.29 -2.43 6.82
C GLY A 194 4.49 -3.44 6.01
N TRP A 195 3.62 -4.19 6.68
CA TRP A 195 2.62 -5.02 6.03
C TRP A 195 1.40 -4.18 5.68
N TYR A 196 0.98 -4.28 4.42
CA TYR A 196 -0.23 -3.63 3.92
C TYR A 196 -1.20 -4.68 3.38
N GLY A 197 -2.47 -4.54 3.72
CA GLY A 197 -3.56 -5.32 3.17
C GLY A 197 -4.25 -4.56 2.04
N LEU A 198 -4.50 -5.23 0.93
CA LEU A 198 -5.30 -4.73 -0.19
C LEU A 198 -6.64 -5.46 -0.18
N LEU A 199 -7.71 -4.77 0.20
CA LEU A 199 -9.06 -5.30 0.32
C LEU A 199 -9.84 -5.00 -0.98
N LEU A 200 -10.14 -6.05 -1.75
CA LEU A 200 -10.71 -5.94 -3.10
C LEU A 200 -12.25 -6.03 -3.03
N ARG A 201 -12.88 -4.89 -2.73
CA ARG A 201 -14.34 -4.81 -2.60
C ARG A 201 -14.99 -4.58 -3.97
N GLU A 202 -15.87 -5.49 -4.38
CA GLU A 202 -16.52 -5.43 -5.70
C GLU A 202 -17.69 -4.44 -5.77
N GLN A 203 -18.31 -4.07 -4.65
CA GLN A 203 -19.45 -3.14 -4.62
C GLN A 203 -19.19 -1.89 -3.79
N GLU A 204 -17.96 -1.73 -3.31
CA GLU A 204 -17.50 -0.60 -2.50
C GLU A 204 -16.12 -0.16 -3.00
N GLN A 205 -15.54 0.87 -2.39
CA GLN A 205 -14.18 1.27 -2.70
C GLN A 205 -13.18 0.17 -2.31
N ILE A 206 -12.20 -0.05 -3.17
CA ILE A 206 -11.01 -0.83 -2.87
C ILE A 206 -10.27 -0.09 -1.75
N GLN A 207 -9.73 -0.84 -0.79
CA GLN A 207 -9.03 -0.25 0.35
C GLN A 207 -7.63 -0.81 0.45
N LEU A 208 -6.70 0.08 0.80
CA LEU A 208 -5.34 -0.29 1.19
C LEU A 208 -5.17 0.10 2.65
N VAL A 209 -4.82 -0.86 3.49
CA VAL A 209 -4.79 -0.70 4.94
C VAL A 209 -3.44 -1.13 5.49
N PHE A 210 -2.85 -0.31 6.36
CA PHE A 210 -1.69 -0.73 7.14
C PHE A 210 -2.13 -1.79 8.15
N ILE A 211 -1.34 -2.86 8.27
CA ILE A 211 -1.60 -3.96 9.21
C ILE A 211 -0.70 -3.83 10.42
N GLY A 212 0.59 -3.61 10.20
CA GLY A 212 1.60 -3.54 11.24
C GLY A 212 2.99 -3.57 10.64
N ASP A 213 4.01 -3.38 11.49
CA ASP A 213 5.40 -3.44 11.04
C ASP A 213 5.70 -4.82 10.44
N ALA A 214 6.44 -4.86 9.34
CA ALA A 214 6.94 -6.08 8.73
C ALA A 214 8.39 -6.37 9.11
N GLY A 215 9.16 -5.33 9.45
CA GLY A 215 10.56 -5.50 9.81
C GLY A 215 11.33 -4.20 9.87
N GLY A 216 12.63 -4.35 10.10
CA GLY A 216 13.58 -3.24 10.07
C GLY A 216 15.00 -3.70 10.28
N ASP A 217 15.95 -2.88 9.86
CA ASP A 217 17.37 -3.16 9.96
C ASP A 217 18.12 -1.85 10.21
N THR A 218 18.88 -1.79 11.29
CA THR A 218 19.74 -0.65 11.63
C THR A 218 21.22 -0.96 11.49
N SER A 219 21.60 -2.10 10.89
CA SER A 219 22.98 -2.55 10.82
C SER A 219 23.89 -1.56 10.10
N SER A 220 23.43 -0.97 8.99
CA SER A 220 24.18 0.07 8.28
C SER A 220 24.28 1.38 9.08
N PHE A 221 23.24 1.72 9.85
CA PHE A 221 23.21 2.94 10.65
C PHE A 221 24.17 2.86 11.85
N TYR A 222 24.28 1.69 12.46
CA TYR A 222 25.18 1.42 13.59
C TYR A 222 26.42 0.60 13.16
N ALA A 223 26.94 0.84 11.95
CA ALA A 223 28.11 0.12 11.45
C ALA A 223 29.32 0.19 12.41
N ASP A 224 29.53 1.35 13.04
CA ASP A 224 30.62 1.57 14.01
C ASP A 224 30.30 1.09 15.44
N ARG A 225 29.05 0.66 15.68
CA ARG A 225 28.54 0.27 17.01
C ARG A 225 27.58 -0.93 16.89
N PRO A 226 28.06 -2.09 16.39
CA PRO A 226 27.22 -3.24 16.06
C PRO A 226 26.44 -3.79 17.26
N GLU A 227 26.88 -3.53 18.49
CA GLU A 227 26.16 -3.87 19.72
C GLU A 227 24.83 -3.11 19.91
N MET A 228 24.60 -2.07 19.11
CA MET A 228 23.33 -1.33 19.05
C MET A 228 22.51 -1.65 17.79
N ALA A 229 23.08 -2.38 16.82
CA ALA A 229 22.37 -2.76 15.61
C ALA A 229 21.32 -3.84 15.91
N TRP A 230 20.14 -3.72 15.30
CA TRP A 230 19.12 -4.75 15.34
C TRP A 230 18.53 -4.99 13.94
N THR A 231 18.03 -6.21 13.76
CA THR A 231 17.31 -6.63 12.57
C THR A 231 16.07 -7.40 13.02
N THR A 232 14.92 -7.01 12.49
CA THR A 232 13.66 -7.71 12.69
C THR A 232 13.10 -8.07 11.33
N THR A 233 12.70 -9.33 11.16
CA THR A 233 11.89 -9.78 10.01
C THR A 233 10.57 -10.35 10.51
N SER A 234 9.59 -10.48 9.64
CA SER A 234 8.34 -11.13 10.00
C SER A 234 7.70 -11.89 8.85
N THR A 235 6.74 -12.73 9.20
CA THR A 235 5.83 -13.37 8.25
C THR A 235 4.39 -13.09 8.65
N LEU A 236 3.53 -12.90 7.65
CA LEU A 236 2.11 -12.63 7.83
C LEU A 236 1.29 -13.84 7.39
N LYS A 237 0.23 -14.13 8.16
CA LYS A 237 -0.77 -15.14 7.84
C LYS A 237 -2.18 -14.60 8.10
N VAL A 238 -3.06 -14.70 7.10
CA VAL A 238 -4.49 -14.48 7.28
C VAL A 238 -5.10 -15.70 7.97
N MET A 239 -6.00 -15.49 8.94
CA MET A 239 -6.57 -16.54 9.78
C MET A 239 -8.09 -16.66 9.55
N PRO A 240 -8.52 -17.51 8.58
CA PRO A 240 -9.94 -17.72 8.32
C PRO A 240 -10.72 -18.17 9.55
N ASN A 241 -11.81 -17.47 9.85
CA ASN A 241 -12.68 -17.77 10.98
C ASN A 241 -14.19 -17.57 10.66
N GLY A 242 -14.54 -17.41 9.39
CA GLY A 242 -15.92 -17.18 8.93
C GLY A 242 -16.48 -15.78 9.22
N ALA A 243 -15.71 -14.87 9.83
CA ALA A 243 -16.13 -13.49 10.05
C ALA A 243 -16.09 -12.65 8.77
N ALA A 244 -16.72 -11.46 8.81
CA ALA A 244 -16.71 -10.51 7.70
C ALA A 244 -15.28 -10.08 7.31
N TYR A 245 -14.37 -10.00 8.31
CA TYR A 245 -12.95 -9.77 8.13
C TYR A 245 -12.18 -10.79 8.96
N TYR A 246 -11.22 -11.46 8.34
CA TYR A 246 -10.39 -12.45 9.00
C TYR A 246 -9.28 -11.77 9.80
N PRO A 247 -9.01 -12.23 11.03
CA PRO A 247 -7.84 -11.80 11.78
C PRO A 247 -6.55 -12.11 11.03
N ILE A 248 -5.51 -11.35 11.33
CA ILE A 248 -4.18 -11.52 10.76
C ILE A 248 -3.21 -11.83 11.89
N GLN A 249 -2.36 -12.84 11.69
CA GLN A 249 -1.26 -13.13 12.59
C GLN A 249 0.06 -12.72 11.94
N VAL A 250 0.86 -11.95 12.65
CA VAL A 250 2.23 -11.62 12.25
C VAL A 250 3.20 -12.26 13.24
N THR A 251 4.16 -13.01 12.72
CA THR A 251 5.22 -13.64 13.52
C THR A 251 6.52 -12.90 13.28
N TYR A 252 7.05 -12.28 14.32
CA TYR A 252 8.29 -11.51 14.29
C TYR A 252 9.47 -12.36 14.74
N ARG A 253 10.62 -12.13 14.11
CA ARG A 253 11.92 -12.65 14.52
C ARG A 253 12.90 -11.48 14.61
N GLY A 254 13.25 -11.09 15.83
CA GLY A 254 14.20 -10.01 16.11
C GLY A 254 15.56 -10.55 16.55
N ILE A 255 16.65 -9.98 16.03
CA ILE A 255 18.03 -10.28 16.41
C ILE A 255 18.79 -8.96 16.56
N GLY A 256 19.72 -8.88 17.52
CA GLY A 256 20.63 -7.74 17.67
C GLY A 256 20.45 -6.99 19.00
N GLY A 257 21.12 -5.85 19.12
CA GLY A 257 21.32 -5.18 20.40
C GLY A 257 22.12 -6.08 21.36
N LYS A 258 21.67 -6.14 22.62
CA LYS A 258 22.23 -7.05 23.64
C LYS A 258 21.72 -8.50 23.54
N LEU A 259 20.85 -8.81 22.57
CA LEU A 259 20.26 -10.15 22.45
C LEU A 259 21.29 -11.15 21.90
N LYS A 260 21.52 -12.25 22.63
CA LYS A 260 22.40 -13.35 22.20
C LYS A 260 21.72 -14.34 21.25
N LYS A 261 20.38 -14.31 21.16
CA LYS A 261 19.57 -15.21 20.36
C LYS A 261 18.36 -14.46 19.81
N ALA A 262 17.80 -14.99 18.71
CA ALA A 262 16.59 -14.43 18.13
C ALA A 262 15.41 -14.53 19.11
N GLU A 263 14.68 -13.44 19.27
CA GLU A 263 13.39 -13.42 19.97
C GLU A 263 12.28 -13.62 18.94
N ILE A 264 11.33 -14.50 19.26
CA ILE A 264 10.15 -14.75 18.45
C ILE A 264 8.94 -14.23 19.20
N SER A 265 8.13 -13.40 18.56
CA SER A 265 6.86 -12.95 19.09
C SER A 265 5.75 -13.08 18.06
N HIS A 266 4.52 -13.26 18.53
CA HIS A 266 3.34 -13.37 17.69
C HIS A 266 2.38 -12.25 18.05
N LYS A 267 1.97 -11.47 17.06
CA LYS A 267 0.92 -10.46 17.21
C LYS A 267 -0.27 -10.85 16.38
N SER A 268 -1.46 -10.61 16.92
CA SER A 268 -2.72 -10.79 16.21
C SER A 268 -3.34 -9.43 15.95
N PHE A 269 -3.87 -9.24 14.75
CA PHE A 269 -4.53 -8.02 14.33
C PHE A 269 -5.96 -8.33 13.93
N VAL A 270 -6.89 -7.50 14.38
CA VAL A 270 -8.32 -7.61 14.07
C VAL A 270 -8.78 -6.36 13.34
N PHE A 271 -9.71 -6.50 12.41
CA PHE A 271 -10.20 -5.38 11.64
C PHE A 271 -11.18 -4.54 12.46
N ASP A 272 -10.87 -3.26 12.64
CA ASP A 272 -11.75 -2.25 13.20
C ASP A 272 -12.57 -1.62 12.08
N THR A 273 -13.84 -2.04 11.99
CA THR A 273 -14.79 -1.56 10.97
C THR A 273 -15.14 -0.09 11.11
N LYS A 274 -15.00 0.50 12.31
CA LYS A 274 -15.29 1.93 12.52
C LYS A 274 -14.22 2.80 11.89
N ASN A 275 -12.96 2.37 12.01
CA ASN A 275 -11.80 3.14 11.56
C ASN A 275 -11.23 2.61 10.23
N ASN A 276 -11.76 1.51 9.69
CA ASN A 276 -11.30 0.82 8.47
C ASN A 276 -9.81 0.45 8.51
N VAL A 277 -9.33 -0.05 9.66
CA VAL A 277 -7.92 -0.42 9.85
C VAL A 277 -7.79 -1.72 10.64
N PHE A 278 -6.66 -2.41 10.46
CA PHE A 278 -6.28 -3.49 11.36
C PHE A 278 -5.64 -2.92 12.62
N VAL A 279 -6.06 -3.40 13.79
CA VAL A 279 -5.52 -3.01 15.09
C VAL A 279 -5.00 -4.22 15.83
N GLU A 280 -3.88 -4.04 16.54
CA GLU A 280 -3.31 -5.11 17.38
C GLU A 280 -4.32 -5.51 18.46
N ALA A 281 -4.68 -6.79 18.49
CA ALA A 281 -5.59 -7.34 19.47
C ALA A 281 -4.94 -7.29 20.86
N LYS A 282 -5.65 -6.70 21.83
CA LYS A 282 -5.16 -6.68 23.22
C LYS A 282 -5.00 -8.12 23.72
N PRO A 283 -3.91 -8.44 24.43
CA PRO A 283 -3.77 -9.75 25.05
C PRO A 283 -4.95 -9.97 26.00
N ILE A 284 -5.67 -11.08 25.81
CA ILE A 284 -6.70 -11.51 26.75
C ILE A 284 -5.97 -11.81 28.06
N LYS A 285 -6.11 -10.92 29.05
CA LYS A 285 -5.69 -11.22 30.42
C LYS A 285 -6.55 -12.41 30.87
N LYS A 286 -5.93 -13.59 30.96
CA LYS A 286 -6.51 -14.74 31.64
C LYS A 286 -6.46 -14.51 33.15
#